data_AF-A0A259LKI9-F1
#
_entry.id   AF-A0A259LKI9-F1
#
_cell.length_a   1.000
_cell.length_b   1.000
_cell.length_c   1.000
_cell.angle_alpha   90.00
_cell.angle_beta   90.00
_cell.angle_gamma   90.00
#
_symmetry.space_group_name_H-M   'P 1'
#
loop_
_entity.id
_entity.type
_entity.pdbx_description
1 polymer ?
#
loop_
_entity_poly.entity_id
_entity_poly.type
_entity_poly.pdbx_seq_one_letter_code
_entity_poly.pdbx_strand_id
1 'polypeptide(L)'
;LLEWVLGTDWVYSVMGNHELMFIAGAEDNRNRYKHRGMGGHWTAGLDETSYKNLAIQCRYQLPLTMTLECDNGQLGLVHAQSPFDDWRTVQETPFSERFAIECTWPWNRAQGADQHISGITAVVSGHIGTAEVILRGNQVWIDILAKTGQVPLMPARQVLDRVAAHPSDHQ
;
A
#
# COMPACT_ATOMS: atom_id res chain seq x y z
N LEU A 1 -8.91 1.60 14.19
CA LEU A 1 -7.63 1.38 13.47
C LEU A 1 -7.18 2.66 12.79
N LEU A 2 -8.02 3.29 11.95
CA LEU A 2 -7.63 4.51 11.23
C LEU A 2 -7.21 5.67 12.15
N GLU A 3 -7.97 5.94 13.21
CA GLU A 3 -7.59 6.93 14.24
C GLU A 3 -6.29 6.58 14.97
N TRP A 4 -6.01 5.28 15.16
CA TRP A 4 -4.76 4.84 15.79
C TRP A 4 -3.57 5.10 14.87
N VAL A 5 -3.68 4.80 13.58
CA VAL A 5 -2.63 5.10 12.59
C VAL A 5 -2.39 6.61 12.47
N LEU A 6 -3.45 7.41 12.42
CA LEU A 6 -3.35 8.87 12.27
C LEU A 6 -2.92 9.60 13.54
N GLY A 7 -3.04 8.95 14.71
CA GLY A 7 -2.76 9.56 16.01
C GLY A 7 -1.52 9.03 16.72
N THR A 8 -0.76 8.10 16.13
CA THR A 8 0.39 7.47 16.78
C THR A 8 1.69 7.83 16.06
N ASP A 9 2.54 8.63 16.71
CA ASP A 9 3.75 9.23 16.11
C ASP A 9 4.77 8.26 15.49
N TRP A 10 4.77 7.00 15.94
CA TRP A 10 5.70 5.95 15.48
C TRP A 10 5.03 4.94 14.54
N VAL A 11 3.81 5.23 14.08
CA VAL A 11 3.06 4.43 13.11
C VAL A 11 2.89 5.24 11.84
N TYR A 12 3.35 4.69 10.73
CA TYR A 12 3.19 5.29 9.41
C TYR A 12 2.48 4.31 8.50
N SER A 13 1.66 4.82 7.58
CA SER A 13 0.96 4.02 6.59
C SER A 13 0.96 4.72 5.25
N VAL A 14 1.05 3.94 4.18
CA VAL A 14 0.68 4.40 2.84
C VAL A 14 -0.84 4.38 2.68
N MET A 15 -1.33 5.18 1.75
CA MET A 15 -2.74 5.23 1.35
C MET A 15 -3.15 3.94 0.64
N GLY A 16 -4.21 3.28 1.11
CA GLY A 16 -4.84 2.16 0.42
C GLY A 16 -6.00 2.57 -0.48
N ASN A 17 -6.53 1.62 -1.26
CA ASN A 17 -7.72 1.87 -2.08
C ASN A 17 -8.97 2.15 -1.23
N HIS A 18 -9.08 1.52 -0.06
CA HIS A 18 -10.18 1.79 0.88
C HIS A 18 -10.11 3.21 1.43
N GLU A 19 -8.92 3.73 1.77
CA GLU A 19 -8.75 5.13 2.19
C GLU A 19 -9.06 6.11 1.06
N LEU A 20 -8.65 5.81 -0.19
CA LEU A 20 -9.03 6.63 -1.35
C LEU A 20 -10.56 6.69 -1.52
N MET A 21 -11.24 5.55 -1.38
CA MET A 21 -12.71 5.50 -1.44
C MET A 21 -13.38 6.22 -0.28
N PHE A 22 -12.80 6.13 0.92
CA PHE A 22 -13.27 6.83 2.10
C PHE A 22 -13.18 8.35 1.91
N ILE A 23 -12.05 8.85 1.40
CA ILE A 23 -11.83 10.26 1.05
C ILE A 23 -12.83 10.71 -0.03
N ALA A 24 -12.95 9.95 -1.12
CA ALA A 24 -13.92 10.27 -2.17
C ALA A 24 -15.37 10.27 -1.67
N GLY A 25 -15.68 9.44 -0.66
CA GLY A 25 -16.97 9.42 0.02
C GLY A 25 -17.26 10.63 0.90
N ALA A 26 -16.28 11.50 1.17
CA ALA A 26 -16.49 12.79 1.84
C ALA A 26 -17.06 13.86 0.87
N GLU A 27 -16.83 13.66 -0.44
CA GLU A 27 -17.22 14.57 -1.51
C GLU A 27 -18.46 14.05 -2.28
N ASP A 28 -18.58 12.73 -2.46
CA ASP A 28 -19.68 12.09 -3.20
C ASP A 28 -20.28 10.88 -2.45
N ASN A 29 -21.59 10.95 -2.18
CA ASN A 29 -22.35 9.87 -1.53
C ASN A 29 -22.33 8.54 -2.31
N ARG A 30 -22.13 8.56 -3.64
CA ARG A 30 -21.98 7.32 -4.43
C ARG A 30 -20.71 6.58 -4.05
N ASN A 31 -19.61 7.30 -3.85
CA ASN A 31 -18.35 6.71 -3.38
C ASN A 31 -18.46 6.23 -1.94
N ARG A 32 -19.20 6.97 -1.10
CA ARG A 32 -19.51 6.52 0.26
C ARG A 32 -20.29 5.20 0.27
N TYR A 33 -21.28 5.05 -0.62
CA TYR A 33 -22.02 3.79 -0.78
C TYR A 33 -21.11 2.65 -1.25
N LYS A 34 -20.26 2.88 -2.25
CA LYS A 34 -19.27 1.88 -2.70
C LYS A 34 -18.31 1.48 -1.58
N HIS A 35 -17.79 2.45 -0.82
CA HIS A 35 -16.88 2.20 0.30
C HIS A 35 -17.54 1.29 1.35
N ARG A 36 -18.81 1.54 1.69
CA ARG A 36 -19.58 0.65 2.57
C ARG A 36 -19.67 -0.77 2.02
N GLY A 37 -19.97 -0.93 0.74
CA GLY A 37 -20.00 -2.24 0.07
C GLY A 37 -18.66 -2.99 0.11
N MET A 38 -17.56 -2.28 0.31
CA MET A 38 -16.21 -2.84 0.45
C MET A 38 -15.72 -2.82 1.91
N GLY A 39 -16.60 -3.10 2.87
CA GLY A 39 -16.20 -3.21 4.29
C GLY A 39 -16.15 -1.89 5.06
N GLY A 40 -16.46 -0.76 4.42
CA GLY A 40 -16.55 0.57 5.05
C GLY A 40 -17.77 0.81 5.94
N HIS A 41 -18.48 -0.25 6.37
CA HIS A 41 -19.73 -0.16 7.14
C HIS A 41 -19.56 0.59 8.47
N TRP A 42 -18.38 0.52 9.08
CA TRP A 42 -18.06 1.21 10.33
C TRP A 42 -18.27 2.73 10.25
N THR A 43 -18.17 3.31 9.05
CA THR A 43 -18.42 4.74 8.82
C THR A 43 -19.86 5.18 9.07
N ALA A 44 -20.81 4.24 9.16
CA ALA A 44 -22.21 4.56 9.48
C ALA A 44 -22.39 5.09 10.91
N GLY A 45 -21.42 4.85 11.81
CA GLY A 45 -21.42 5.39 13.16
C GLY A 45 -20.85 6.81 13.28
N LEU A 46 -20.31 7.39 12.20
CA LEU A 46 -19.73 8.73 12.20
C LEU A 46 -20.79 9.77 11.79
N ASP A 47 -20.79 10.92 12.47
CA ASP A 47 -21.45 12.12 11.95
C ASP A 47 -20.66 12.73 10.76
N GLU A 48 -21.29 13.65 10.02
CA GLU A 48 -20.67 14.26 8.83
C GLU A 48 -19.38 15.03 9.13
N THR A 49 -19.30 15.70 10.27
CA THR A 49 -18.12 16.49 10.64
C THR A 49 -16.95 15.55 10.94
N SER A 50 -17.20 14.51 11.73
CA SER A 50 -16.23 13.47 12.08
C SER A 50 -15.75 12.71 10.84
N TYR A 51 -16.66 12.33 9.94
CA TYR A 51 -16.32 11.71 8.66
C TYR A 51 -15.37 12.60 7.84
N LYS A 52 -15.75 13.87 7.63
CA LYS A 52 -14.96 14.81 6.80
C LYS A 52 -13.61 15.11 7.44
N ASN A 53 -13.55 15.31 8.75
CA ASN A 53 -12.30 15.54 9.46
C ASN A 53 -11.34 14.36 9.32
N LEU A 54 -11.85 13.14 9.47
CA LEU A 54 -11.03 11.93 9.31
C LEU A 54 -10.56 11.76 7.86
N ALA A 55 -11.42 12.02 6.87
CA ALA A 55 -11.06 12.00 5.46
C ALA A 55 -9.97 13.04 5.12
N ILE A 56 -10.06 14.24 5.68
CA ILE A 56 -9.02 15.28 5.57
C ILE A 56 -7.69 14.77 6.15
N GLN A 57 -7.71 14.19 7.35
CA GLN A 57 -6.50 13.64 7.96
C GLN A 57 -5.87 12.55 7.09
N CYS A 58 -6.65 11.60 6.56
CA CYS A 58 -6.15 10.61 5.61
C CYS A 58 -5.48 11.26 4.41
N ARG A 59 -6.15 12.24 3.79
CA ARG A 59 -5.67 12.93 2.58
C ARG A 59 -4.31 13.61 2.78
N TYR A 60 -4.05 14.17 3.96
CA TYR A 60 -2.83 14.93 4.23
C TYR A 60 -1.74 14.15 4.94
N GLN A 61 -2.06 13.06 5.63
CA GLN A 61 -1.08 12.29 6.40
C GLN A 61 -0.64 10.98 5.75
N LEU A 62 -1.45 10.41 4.84
CA LEU A 62 -1.14 9.13 4.20
C LEU A 62 -0.59 9.38 2.79
N PRO A 63 0.72 9.23 2.53
CA PRO A 63 1.25 9.33 1.17
C PRO A 63 0.87 8.08 0.36
N LEU A 64 0.85 8.18 -0.97
CA LEU A 64 0.64 7.01 -1.85
C LEU A 64 1.79 6.01 -1.77
N THR A 65 3.01 6.53 -1.61
CA THR A 65 4.24 5.74 -1.53
C THR A 65 5.16 6.32 -0.45
N MET A 66 6.08 5.49 0.04
CA MET A 66 7.09 5.89 1.03
C MET A 66 8.40 5.19 0.69
N THR A 67 9.53 5.84 0.97
CA THR A 67 10.85 5.22 0.90
C THR A 67 11.47 5.23 2.28
N LEU A 68 11.97 4.09 2.72
CA LEU A 68 12.70 3.95 3.98
C LEU A 68 14.16 3.62 3.69
N GLU A 69 15.07 4.45 4.19
CA GLU A 69 16.48 4.12 4.27
C GLU A 69 16.70 3.08 5.37
N CYS A 70 17.38 1.98 5.05
CA CYS A 70 17.74 0.92 5.97
C CYS A 70 19.24 0.62 5.83
N ASP A 71 19.84 0.00 6.86
CA ASP A 71 21.29 -0.31 6.86
C ASP A 71 21.76 -1.11 5.63
N ASN A 72 20.88 -1.96 5.07
CA ASN A 72 21.18 -2.85 3.95
C ASN A 72 20.46 -2.45 2.64
N GLY A 73 20.09 -1.18 2.49
CA GLY A 73 19.45 -0.67 1.27
C GLY A 73 18.16 0.08 1.55
N GLN A 74 17.36 0.28 0.50
CA GLN A 74 16.14 1.07 0.58
C GLN A 74 14.89 0.22 0.38
N LEU A 75 13.86 0.50 1.17
CA LEU A 75 12.57 -0.16 1.08
C LEU A 75 11.53 0.84 0.54
N GLY A 76 10.98 0.52 -0.62
CA GLY A 76 9.82 1.21 -1.18
C GLY A 76 8.54 0.61 -0.62
N LEU A 77 7.60 1.43 -0.15
CA LEU A 77 6.28 1.01 0.30
C LEU A 77 5.22 1.56 -0.66
N VAL A 78 4.30 0.71 -1.09
CA VAL A 78 3.14 1.07 -1.92
C VAL A 78 2.02 0.06 -1.68
N HIS A 79 0.76 0.49 -1.63
CA HIS A 79 -0.32 -0.38 -1.16
C HIS A 79 -0.50 -1.63 -2.02
N ALA A 80 -0.57 -1.50 -3.35
CA ALA A 80 -0.90 -2.61 -4.25
C ALA A 80 0.31 -3.14 -5.02
N GLN A 81 1.01 -2.28 -5.76
CA GLN A 81 2.25 -2.63 -6.47
C GLN A 81 2.95 -1.35 -6.95
N SER A 82 4.20 -1.47 -7.42
CA SER A 82 4.88 -0.33 -8.06
C SER A 82 4.19 0.06 -9.37
N PRO A 83 3.86 1.34 -9.60
CA PRO A 83 3.25 1.79 -10.85
C PRO A 83 4.26 1.86 -12.02
N PHE A 84 5.56 1.95 -11.72
CA PHE A 84 6.64 2.06 -12.70
C PHE A 84 7.76 1.06 -12.41
N ASP A 85 8.63 0.84 -13.40
CA ASP A 85 9.80 -0.06 -13.31
C ASP A 85 11.06 0.64 -12.76
N ASP A 86 10.95 1.93 -12.47
CA ASP A 86 11.97 2.75 -11.83
C ASP A 86 11.34 3.49 -10.64
N TRP A 87 11.87 3.23 -9.45
CA TRP A 87 11.37 3.82 -8.22
C TRP A 87 11.60 5.33 -8.15
N ARG A 88 12.64 5.83 -8.82
CA ARG A 88 12.85 7.27 -8.93
C ARG A 88 11.70 7.94 -9.67
N THR A 89 11.24 7.33 -10.77
CA THR A 89 10.03 7.78 -11.48
C THR A 89 8.80 7.77 -10.56
N VAL A 90 8.65 6.77 -9.68
CA VAL A 90 7.57 6.74 -8.67
C VAL A 90 7.66 7.96 -7.73
N GLN A 91 8.86 8.31 -7.26
CA GLN A 91 9.08 9.42 -6.33
C GLN A 91 8.90 10.80 -6.97
N GLU A 92 9.24 10.93 -8.26
CA GLU A 92 9.16 12.20 -9.00
C GLU A 92 7.78 12.44 -9.64
N THR A 93 6.92 11.40 -9.70
CA THR A 93 5.59 11.52 -10.30
C THR A 93 4.64 12.35 -9.43
N PRO A 94 4.09 13.46 -9.93
CA PRO A 94 3.13 14.25 -9.17
C PRO A 94 1.81 13.47 -8.99
N PHE A 95 1.09 13.82 -7.92
CA PHE A 95 -0.23 13.25 -7.68
C PHE A 95 -1.16 13.44 -8.88
N SER A 96 -1.80 12.35 -9.29
CA SER A 96 -2.96 12.34 -10.18
C SER A 96 -3.88 11.19 -9.76
N GLU A 97 -5.16 11.25 -10.12
CA GLU A 97 -6.09 10.14 -9.87
C GLU A 97 -5.58 8.83 -10.48
N ARG A 98 -5.01 8.90 -11.69
CA ARG A 98 -4.40 7.75 -12.34
C ARG A 98 -3.26 7.17 -11.51
N PHE A 99 -2.31 8.00 -11.07
CA PHE A 99 -1.20 7.54 -10.25
C PHE A 99 -1.66 6.91 -8.93
N ALA A 100 -2.67 7.52 -8.29
CA ALA A 100 -3.29 6.97 -7.08
C ALA A 100 -3.93 5.59 -7.34
N ILE A 101 -4.61 5.43 -8.47
CA ILE A 101 -5.20 4.15 -8.87
C ILE A 101 -4.10 3.10 -9.08
N GLU A 102 -3.06 3.42 -9.85
CA GLU A 102 -1.96 2.50 -10.14
C GLU A 102 -1.18 2.06 -8.89
N CYS A 103 -1.13 2.91 -7.85
CA CYS A 103 -0.52 2.56 -6.56
C CYS A 103 -1.40 1.65 -5.68
N THR A 104 -2.72 1.60 -5.90
CA THR A 104 -3.67 1.07 -4.90
C THR A 104 -4.63 -0.03 -5.38
N TRP A 105 -4.76 -0.28 -6.68
CA TRP A 105 -5.71 -1.26 -7.22
C TRP A 105 -5.12 -2.42 -8.03
N PRO A 106 -4.02 -2.25 -8.80
CA PRO A 106 -3.53 -3.32 -9.64
C PRO A 106 -2.98 -4.51 -8.84
N TRP A 107 -3.11 -5.70 -9.41
CA TRP A 107 -2.58 -6.95 -8.85
C TRP A 107 -1.79 -7.78 -9.88
N ASN A 108 -1.64 -7.26 -11.09
CA ASN A 108 -1.10 -8.01 -12.22
C ASN A 108 0.39 -8.33 -12.08
N ARG A 109 1.20 -7.49 -11.40
CA ARG A 109 2.64 -7.77 -11.22
C ARG A 109 2.87 -8.98 -10.31
N ALA A 110 2.07 -9.14 -9.26
CA ALA A 110 2.14 -10.31 -8.37
C ALA A 110 1.80 -11.64 -9.07
N GLN A 111 0.98 -11.56 -10.13
CA GLN A 111 0.58 -12.71 -10.95
C GLN A 111 1.49 -12.94 -12.16
N GLY A 112 2.39 -11.99 -12.43
CA GLY A 112 3.28 -12.02 -13.58
C GLY A 112 4.57 -12.79 -13.34
N ALA A 113 5.46 -12.68 -14.33
CA ALA A 113 6.84 -13.12 -14.23
C ALA A 113 7.63 -12.25 -13.25
N ASP A 114 8.82 -12.70 -12.90
CA ASP A 114 9.76 -11.93 -12.09
C ASP A 114 10.08 -10.59 -12.74
N GLN A 115 10.02 -9.54 -11.94
CA GLN A 115 10.24 -8.18 -12.39
C GLN A 115 10.94 -7.36 -11.32
N HIS A 116 12.02 -6.70 -11.72
CA HIS A 116 12.82 -5.85 -10.86
C HIS A 116 12.44 -4.38 -11.04
N ILE A 117 12.28 -3.67 -9.93
CA ILE A 117 12.10 -2.21 -9.88
C ILE A 117 13.46 -1.59 -9.60
N SER A 118 13.95 -0.81 -10.56
CA SER A 118 15.25 -0.13 -10.45
C SER A 118 15.18 1.06 -9.47
N GLY A 119 16.34 1.48 -8.96
CA GLY A 119 16.43 2.62 -8.02
C GLY A 119 15.96 2.32 -6.60
N ILE A 120 15.65 1.06 -6.26
CA ILE A 120 15.22 0.63 -4.92
C ILE A 120 15.69 -0.80 -4.65
N THR A 121 16.00 -1.14 -3.40
CA THR A 121 16.44 -2.50 -3.05
C THR A 121 15.28 -3.48 -3.04
N ALA A 122 14.15 -3.09 -2.43
CA ALA A 122 12.93 -3.89 -2.40
C ALA A 122 11.68 -3.01 -2.39
N VAL A 123 10.58 -3.49 -2.95
CA VAL A 123 9.26 -2.86 -2.86
C VAL A 123 8.32 -3.77 -2.08
N VAL A 124 7.65 -3.25 -1.06
CA VAL A 124 6.68 -3.96 -0.23
C VAL A 124 5.28 -3.47 -0.51
N SER A 125 4.37 -4.42 -0.69
CA SER A 125 2.96 -4.19 -0.95
C SER A 125 2.05 -5.15 -0.18
N GLY A 126 0.75 -4.83 -0.17
CA GLY A 126 -0.31 -5.67 0.36
C GLY A 126 -1.42 -5.84 -0.68
N HIS A 127 -2.58 -5.24 -0.39
CA HIS A 127 -3.78 -5.17 -1.23
C HIS A 127 -4.60 -6.46 -1.37
N ILE A 128 -3.99 -7.56 -1.83
CA ILE A 128 -4.69 -8.84 -1.99
C ILE A 128 -4.22 -9.84 -0.94
N GLY A 129 -5.16 -10.31 -0.13
CA GLY A 129 -4.93 -11.39 0.82
C GLY A 129 -4.63 -12.73 0.14
N THR A 130 -3.37 -13.12 0.12
CA THR A 130 -2.85 -14.38 -0.44
C THR A 130 -2.63 -15.44 0.65
N ALA A 131 -2.46 -16.70 0.26
CA ALA A 131 -2.19 -17.77 1.24
C ALA A 131 -0.75 -17.74 1.77
N GLU A 132 0.15 -17.08 1.04
CA GLU A 132 1.57 -16.96 1.35
C GLU A 132 2.11 -15.62 0.85
N VAL A 133 3.26 -15.20 1.38
CA VAL A 133 3.98 -14.01 0.91
C VAL A 133 4.47 -14.26 -0.52
N ILE A 134 4.15 -13.36 -1.44
CA ILE A 134 4.58 -13.46 -2.84
C ILE A 134 5.86 -12.64 -3.03
N LEU A 135 6.83 -13.22 -3.75
CA LEU A 135 8.07 -12.57 -4.16
C LEU A 135 8.21 -12.70 -5.68
N ARG A 136 8.41 -11.56 -6.36
CA ARG A 136 8.73 -11.48 -7.80
C ARG A 136 9.85 -10.47 -8.00
N GLY A 137 11.04 -10.92 -8.43
CA GLY A 137 12.21 -10.06 -8.49
C GLY A 137 12.50 -9.41 -7.12
N ASN A 138 12.42 -8.08 -7.03
CA ASN A 138 12.56 -7.35 -5.77
C ASN A 138 11.25 -6.82 -5.17
N GLN A 139 10.10 -7.33 -5.63
CA GLN A 139 8.77 -6.95 -5.14
C GLN A 139 8.19 -8.03 -4.22
N VAL A 140 7.70 -7.62 -3.06
CA VAL A 140 7.25 -8.49 -1.97
C VAL A 140 5.81 -8.11 -1.57
N TRP A 141 4.86 -9.02 -1.74
CA TRP A 141 3.49 -8.85 -1.25
C TRP A 141 3.27 -9.63 0.03
N ILE A 142 3.00 -8.91 1.12
CA ILE A 142 2.98 -9.49 2.47
C ILE A 142 1.57 -9.78 3.01
N ASP A 143 0.51 -9.31 2.35
CA ASP A 143 -0.86 -9.48 2.85
C ASP A 143 -1.31 -10.94 2.79
N ILE A 144 -1.27 -11.60 3.94
CA ILE A 144 -1.74 -12.98 4.12
C ILE A 144 -2.95 -13.08 5.06
N LEU A 145 -3.44 -11.94 5.56
CA LEU A 145 -4.39 -11.90 6.68
C LEU A 145 -5.70 -12.60 6.34
N ALA A 146 -6.30 -12.25 5.19
CA ALA A 146 -7.61 -12.76 4.83
C ALA A 146 -7.64 -14.28 4.60
N LYS A 147 -6.50 -14.90 4.24
CA LYS A 147 -6.41 -16.35 3.96
C LYS A 147 -5.88 -17.16 5.13
N THR A 148 -5.04 -16.57 5.97
CA THR A 148 -4.35 -17.30 7.05
C THR A 148 -4.86 -16.93 8.45
N GLY A 149 -5.54 -15.78 8.59
CA GLY A 149 -5.88 -15.18 9.87
C GLY A 149 -4.69 -14.55 10.61
N GLN A 150 -3.49 -14.56 10.01
CA GLN A 150 -2.28 -14.00 10.61
C GLN A 150 -2.01 -12.60 10.10
N VAL A 151 -1.76 -11.65 11.00
CA VAL A 151 -1.29 -10.31 10.62
C VAL A 151 0.20 -10.41 10.26
N PRO A 152 0.59 -10.12 9.00
CA PRO A 152 1.99 -10.15 8.62
C PRO A 152 2.74 -9.04 9.36
N LEU A 153 3.76 -9.42 10.13
CA LEU A 153 4.68 -8.48 10.75
C LEU A 153 6.10 -8.91 10.39
N MET A 154 6.79 -8.08 9.62
CA MET A 154 8.12 -8.38 9.10
C MET A 154 9.06 -7.21 9.34
N PRO A 155 10.19 -7.41 10.04
CA PRO A 155 11.25 -6.40 10.12
C PRO A 155 11.79 -6.06 8.73
N ALA A 156 12.09 -4.79 8.46
CA ALA A 156 12.61 -4.35 7.16
C ALA A 156 13.83 -5.16 6.71
N ARG A 157 14.76 -5.47 7.63
CA ARG A 157 15.93 -6.34 7.35
C ARG A 157 15.54 -7.69 6.77
N GLN A 158 14.46 -8.30 7.27
CA GLN A 158 14.03 -9.62 6.82
C GLN A 158 13.45 -9.56 5.40
N VAL A 159 12.83 -8.44 5.03
CA VAL A 159 12.39 -8.21 3.64
C VAL A 159 13.61 -8.14 2.73
N LEU A 160 14.61 -7.33 3.11
CA LEU A 160 15.83 -7.15 2.33
C LEU A 160 16.62 -8.46 2.19
N ASP A 161 16.76 -9.23 3.27
CA ASP A 161 17.42 -10.54 3.25
C ASP A 161 16.69 -11.53 2.32
N ARG A 162 15.35 -11.51 2.29
CA ARG A 162 14.55 -12.34 1.38
C ARG A 162 14.78 -11.99 -0.08
N VAL A 163 14.81 -10.69 -0.40
CA VAL A 163 15.08 -10.24 -1.77
C VAL A 163 16.51 -10.56 -2.17
N ALA A 164 17.49 -10.38 -1.28
CA ALA A 164 18.89 -10.71 -1.56
C ALA A 164 19.12 -12.21 -1.80
N ALA A 165 18.33 -13.07 -1.15
CA ALA A 165 18.37 -14.52 -1.35
C ALA A 165 17.55 -15.01 -2.56
N HIS A 166 16.74 -14.13 -3.18
CA HIS A 166 15.91 -14.50 -4.32
C HIS A 166 16.78 -14.66 -5.57
N PRO A 167 16.72 -15.81 -6.27
CA PRO A 167 17.48 -15.99 -7.49
C PRO A 167 17.08 -14.95 -8.53
N SER A 168 18.03 -14.18 -9.03
CA SER A 168 17.80 -13.40 -10.25
C SER A 168 17.72 -14.39 -11.40
N ASP A 169 16.54 -14.63 -11.95
CA ASP A 169 16.37 -15.30 -13.24
C ASP A 169 16.97 -14.41 -14.34
N HIS A 170 18.29 -14.36 -14.41
CA HIS A 170 19.01 -13.93 -15.60
C HIS A 170 19.14 -15.14 -16.51
N GLN A 171 18.14 -15.32 -17.37
CA GLN A 171 18.26 -16.15 -18.56
C GLN A 171 17.88 -15.33 -19.79
#